data_AF-A0A822TQ85-F1
#
_entry.id   AF-A0A822TQ85-F1
#
_cell.length_a   1.000
_cell.length_b   1.000
_cell.length_c   1.000
_cell.angle_alpha   90.00
_cell.angle_beta   90.00
_cell.angle_gamma   90.00
#
_symmetry.space_group_name_H-M   'P 1'
#
loop_
_entity.id
_entity.type
_entity.pdbx_description
1 polymer ?
#
loop_
_entity_poly.entity_id
_entity_poly.type
_entity_poly.pdbx_seq_one_letter_code
_entity_poly.pdbx_strand_id
1 'polypeptide(L)'
;MRIENAMVDSGKMYGSHKLFNTSVPGLYYTLLISNMWSAYGTVTNVSSPGIYIGDSAEQYFSWYNPSEDVLYWSCNNANSTRKYWAVGGIYQTLTIEFYTDTNFDPTVTQQIKLSSSSNYLYSFKAYGAGQGWICPYISRHLLSLNPLQARCRRYSRGER
;
A
#
# COMPACT_ATOMS: atom_id res chain seq x y z
N MET A 1 1.01 11.75 -4.62
CA MET A 1 -0.05 10.96 -3.96
C MET A 1 0.45 10.56 -2.58
N ARG A 2 -0.34 10.78 -1.52
CA ARG A 2 -0.01 10.37 -0.16
C ARG A 2 -0.50 8.95 0.09
N ILE A 3 0.27 8.17 0.81
CA ILE A 3 -0.13 6.87 1.35
C ILE A 3 -0.45 7.08 2.82
N GLU A 4 -1.64 6.67 3.22
CA GLU A 4 -2.05 6.65 4.61
C GLU A 4 -2.35 5.23 5.03
N ASN A 5 -1.96 4.86 6.24
CA ASN A 5 -2.23 3.54 6.79
C ASN A 5 -2.97 3.66 8.12
N ALA A 6 -3.78 2.66 8.42
CA ALA A 6 -4.49 2.51 9.68
C ALA A 6 -4.09 1.21 10.40
N MET A 7 -2.99 0.59 9.98
CA MET A 7 -2.48 -0.65 10.56
C MET A 7 -2.05 -0.41 12.00
N VAL A 8 -2.28 -1.40 12.87
CA VAL A 8 -1.94 -1.26 14.29
C VAL A 8 -0.46 -1.60 14.48
N ASP A 9 0.35 -0.61 14.83
CA ASP A 9 1.77 -0.77 15.13
C ASP A 9 1.95 -1.73 16.33
N SER A 10 2.86 -2.69 16.20
CA SER A 10 3.20 -3.62 17.28
C SER A 10 4.28 -3.06 18.22
N GLY A 11 4.94 -1.96 17.85
CA GLY A 11 6.13 -1.43 18.53
C GLY A 11 7.39 -2.27 18.26
N LYS A 12 7.34 -3.24 17.34
CA LYS A 12 8.45 -4.12 16.99
C LYS A 12 8.99 -3.82 15.59
N MET A 13 10.24 -4.21 15.38
CA MET A 13 10.96 -4.06 14.13
C MET A 13 11.59 -5.39 13.69
N TYR A 14 11.61 -5.67 12.39
CA TYR A 14 12.49 -6.68 11.78
C TYR A 14 13.36 -6.02 10.72
N GLY A 15 14.68 -6.10 10.90
CA GLY A 15 15.60 -5.28 10.13
C GLY A 15 15.26 -3.79 10.32
N SER A 16 15.02 -3.09 9.22
CA SER A 16 14.61 -1.69 9.21
C SER A 16 13.10 -1.46 9.09
N HIS A 17 12.28 -2.52 9.14
CA HIS A 17 10.84 -2.45 8.87
C HIS A 17 10.00 -2.63 10.12
N LYS A 18 8.95 -1.80 10.25
CA LYS A 18 7.97 -1.90 11.32
C LYS A 18 7.10 -3.13 11.15
N LEU A 19 6.81 -3.78 12.26
CA LEU A 19 5.91 -4.91 12.33
C LEU A 19 4.53 -4.44 12.80
N PHE A 20 3.48 -4.90 12.14
CA PHE A 20 2.09 -4.59 12.48
C PHE A 20 1.38 -5.80 13.06
N ASN A 21 0.43 -5.54 13.97
CA ASN A 21 -0.29 -6.59 14.69
C ASN A 21 -1.28 -7.33 13.79
N THR A 22 -1.43 -8.64 14.02
CA THR A 22 -2.58 -9.40 13.54
C THR A 22 -3.57 -9.66 14.68
N SER A 23 -4.66 -10.38 14.40
CA SER A 23 -5.58 -10.90 15.42
C SER A 23 -5.01 -12.06 16.24
N VAL A 24 -3.86 -12.61 15.85
CA VAL A 24 -3.22 -13.74 16.52
C VAL A 24 -2.05 -13.22 17.37
N PRO A 25 -2.05 -13.46 18.70
CA PRO A 25 -0.93 -13.10 19.55
C PRO A 25 0.39 -13.69 19.04
N GLY A 26 1.45 -12.90 19.13
CA GLY A 26 2.78 -13.30 18.66
C GLY A 26 2.94 -13.37 17.14
N LEU A 27 1.90 -13.12 16.33
CA LEU A 27 1.98 -13.04 14.87
C LEU A 27 1.88 -11.59 14.39
N TYR A 28 2.88 -11.18 13.63
CA TYR A 28 3.05 -9.84 13.09
C TYR A 28 3.25 -9.88 11.58
N TYR A 29 3.15 -8.73 10.91
CA TYR A 29 3.40 -8.65 9.48
C TYR A 29 4.06 -7.34 9.05
N THR A 30 4.76 -7.39 7.92
CA THR A 30 5.08 -6.21 7.10
C THR A 30 4.21 -6.20 5.85
N LEU A 31 4.01 -5.02 5.26
CA LEU A 31 3.25 -4.87 4.02
C LEU A 31 4.03 -4.00 3.05
N LEU A 32 4.43 -4.57 1.92
CA LEU A 32 5.17 -3.93 0.84
C LEU A 32 4.25 -3.78 -0.38
N ILE A 33 4.21 -2.59 -0.96
CA ILE A 33 3.66 -2.36 -2.30
C ILE A 33 4.80 -2.15 -3.30
N SER A 34 4.71 -2.79 -4.46
CA SER A 34 5.72 -2.69 -5.52
C SER A 34 5.08 -2.83 -6.91
N ASN A 35 5.87 -2.69 -7.98
CA ASN A 35 5.42 -2.78 -9.37
C ASN A 35 4.16 -1.94 -9.64
N MET A 36 4.17 -0.68 -9.17
CA MET A 36 3.02 0.19 -9.26
C MET A 36 2.87 0.78 -10.66
N TRP A 37 1.72 0.58 -11.29
CA TRP A 37 1.40 1.11 -12.61
C TRP A 37 -0.09 1.46 -12.74
N SER A 38 -0.42 2.24 -13.77
CA SER A 38 -1.79 2.62 -14.13
C SER A 38 -1.95 2.57 -15.65
N ALA A 39 -3.19 2.68 -16.12
CA ALA A 39 -3.53 2.77 -17.54
C ALA A 39 -2.71 3.84 -18.30
N TYR A 40 -2.72 3.73 -19.64
CA TYR A 40 -2.09 4.67 -20.56
C TYR A 40 -0.56 4.78 -20.41
N GLY A 41 0.09 3.72 -19.93
CA GLY A 41 1.54 3.68 -19.74
C GLY A 41 2.04 4.54 -18.57
N THR A 42 1.15 4.99 -17.69
CA THR A 42 1.51 5.81 -16.52
C THR A 42 2.39 5.00 -15.57
N VAL A 43 3.58 5.51 -15.27
CA VAL A 43 4.55 4.89 -14.34
C VAL A 43 4.66 5.69 -13.05
N THR A 44 5.32 5.13 -12.04
CA THR A 44 5.57 5.82 -10.76
C THR A 44 7.06 6.05 -10.53
N ASN A 45 7.41 6.95 -9.61
CA ASN A 45 8.78 7.02 -9.08
C ASN A 45 9.08 5.93 -8.04
N VAL A 46 8.18 4.97 -7.84
CA VAL A 46 8.43 3.89 -6.88
C VAL A 46 9.45 2.94 -7.49
N SER A 47 10.67 3.00 -6.99
CA SER A 47 11.76 2.11 -7.37
C SER A 47 11.73 0.80 -6.58
N SER A 48 12.50 -0.20 -7.04
CA SER A 48 12.77 -1.42 -6.27
C SER A 48 13.35 -1.08 -4.88
N PRO A 49 12.96 -1.81 -3.81
CA PRO A 49 12.02 -2.95 -3.78
C PRO A 49 10.54 -2.56 -3.75
N GLY A 50 10.22 -1.27 -3.58
CA GLY A 50 8.87 -0.75 -3.41
C GLY A 50 8.77 0.12 -2.16
N ILE A 51 7.55 0.29 -1.63
CA ILE A 51 7.28 1.04 -0.40
C ILE A 51 6.73 0.08 0.66
N TYR A 52 7.44 -0.06 1.78
CA TYR A 52 6.93 -0.70 2.98
C TYR A 52 5.96 0.24 3.68
N ILE A 53 4.69 -0.10 3.70
CA ILE A 53 3.65 0.77 4.23
C ILE A 53 3.77 0.89 5.75
N GLY A 54 3.73 2.13 6.24
CA GLY A 54 3.73 2.47 7.66
C GLY A 54 5.11 2.59 8.32
N ASP A 55 6.19 2.24 7.62
CA ASP A 55 7.57 2.46 8.10
C ASP A 55 7.84 3.93 8.42
N SER A 56 7.29 4.84 7.63
CA SER A 56 7.37 6.29 7.84
C SER A 56 5.99 6.88 8.16
N ALA A 57 5.97 7.94 8.99
CA ALA A 57 4.74 8.66 9.35
C ALA A 57 4.06 9.29 8.13
N GLU A 58 4.86 9.74 7.16
CA GLU A 58 4.37 10.24 5.89
C GLU A 58 5.07 9.52 4.75
N GLN A 59 4.28 9.05 3.78
CA GLN A 59 4.76 8.31 2.63
C GLN A 59 4.07 8.84 1.37
N TYR A 60 4.86 9.06 0.32
CA TYR A 60 4.38 9.65 -0.92
C TYR A 60 5.00 8.97 -2.12
N PHE A 61 4.26 8.98 -3.22
CA PHE A 61 4.77 8.66 -4.54
C PHE A 61 4.09 9.54 -5.59
N SER A 62 4.71 9.66 -6.75
CA SER A 62 4.24 10.47 -7.87
C SER A 62 4.02 9.60 -9.10
N TRP A 63 3.02 9.99 -9.88
CA TRP A 63 2.77 9.42 -11.20
C TRP A 63 3.50 10.26 -12.26
N TYR A 64 4.03 9.58 -13.28
CA TYR A 64 4.71 10.19 -14.41
C TYR A 64 4.08 9.68 -15.69
N ASN A 65 3.91 10.60 -16.64
CA ASN A 65 3.36 10.28 -17.95
C ASN A 65 4.49 9.89 -18.92
N PRO A 66 4.32 8.86 -19.77
CA PRO A 66 5.25 8.56 -20.85
C PRO A 66 5.25 9.57 -22.02
N SER A 67 4.18 10.37 -22.27
CA SER A 67 4.18 11.37 -23.36
C SER A 67 3.13 12.50 -23.25
N GLU A 68 3.40 13.63 -23.94
CA GLU A 68 2.46 14.76 -24.03
C GLU A 68 1.15 14.42 -24.77
N ASP A 69 1.17 13.49 -25.72
CA ASP A 69 -0.01 13.08 -26.48
C ASP A 69 -1.08 12.45 -25.58
N VAL A 70 -0.65 11.63 -24.60
CA VAL A 70 -1.57 11.01 -23.64
C VAL A 70 -2.23 12.08 -22.75
N LEU A 71 -1.54 13.18 -22.44
CA LEU A 71 -2.12 14.33 -21.72
C LEU A 71 -3.19 15.04 -22.56
N TYR A 72 -3.00 15.11 -23.88
CA TYR A 72 -3.89 15.82 -24.80
C TYR A 72 -5.25 15.12 -24.97
N TRP A 73 -5.25 13.78 -24.98
CA TRP A 73 -6.45 12.98 -25.26
C TRP A 73 -7.16 12.43 -24.00
N SER A 74 -6.49 12.38 -22.84
CA SER A 74 -7.04 11.73 -21.63
C SER A 74 -7.99 12.60 -20.81
N CYS A 75 -7.98 13.93 -20.97
CA CYS A 75 -8.92 14.84 -20.31
C CYS A 75 -9.35 15.95 -21.27
N ASN A 76 -10.50 15.72 -21.93
CA ASN A 76 -11.37 16.68 -22.62
C ASN A 76 -10.79 18.11 -22.80
N ASN A 77 -9.84 18.29 -23.72
CA ASN A 77 -9.26 19.58 -24.11
C ASN A 77 -8.84 20.51 -22.94
N ALA A 78 -7.94 20.06 -22.08
CA ALA A 78 -7.30 20.92 -21.06
C ALA A 78 -6.30 21.94 -21.68
N ASN A 79 -6.76 22.80 -22.58
CA ASN A 79 -5.92 23.73 -23.35
C ASN A 79 -5.80 25.14 -22.74
N SER A 80 -6.10 25.35 -21.45
CA SER A 80 -6.06 26.73 -20.95
C SER A 80 -5.61 26.99 -19.52
N THR A 81 -5.40 26.02 -18.61
CA THR A 81 -4.65 26.35 -17.37
C THR A 81 -4.27 25.19 -16.44
N ARG A 82 -4.88 24.01 -16.49
CA ARG A 82 -4.53 22.89 -15.57
C ARG A 82 -4.75 21.53 -16.24
N LYS A 83 -3.67 20.97 -16.80
CA LYS A 83 -3.68 19.63 -17.42
C LYS A 83 -3.77 18.56 -16.33
N TYR A 84 -4.97 18.13 -15.98
CA TYR A 84 -5.19 16.90 -15.21
C TYR A 84 -5.23 15.72 -16.20
N TRP A 85 -4.73 14.55 -15.80
CA TRP A 85 -4.86 13.33 -16.61
C TRP A 85 -5.53 12.22 -15.81
N ALA A 86 -6.32 11.42 -16.50
CA ALA A 86 -7.03 10.30 -15.88
C ALA A 86 -6.04 9.19 -15.52
N VAL A 87 -6.01 8.84 -14.24
CA VAL A 87 -5.39 7.60 -13.73
C VAL A 87 -6.54 6.59 -13.63
N GLY A 88 -6.72 5.74 -14.64
CA GLY A 88 -7.87 4.84 -14.75
C GLY A 88 -8.01 3.83 -13.59
N GLY A 89 -6.89 3.51 -12.92
CA GLY A 89 -6.83 2.67 -11.73
C GLY A 89 -5.39 2.46 -11.29
N ILE A 90 -5.18 2.08 -10.03
CA ILE A 90 -3.85 1.79 -9.48
C ILE A 90 -3.70 0.28 -9.39
N TYR A 91 -2.75 -0.25 -10.14
CA TYR A 91 -2.32 -1.65 -10.07
C TYR A 91 -0.97 -1.73 -9.37
N GLN A 92 -0.80 -2.77 -8.55
CA GLN A 92 0.41 -2.97 -7.78
C GLN A 92 0.53 -4.43 -7.34
N THR A 93 1.75 -4.85 -7.05
CA THR A 93 2.02 -6.08 -6.32
C THR A 93 1.96 -5.79 -4.81
N LEU A 94 1.17 -6.57 -4.08
CA LEU A 94 1.12 -6.55 -2.63
C LEU A 94 1.93 -7.74 -2.09
N THR A 95 2.96 -7.47 -1.28
CA THR A 95 3.73 -8.50 -0.58
C THR A 95 3.51 -8.37 0.91
N ILE A 96 3.06 -9.45 1.54
CA ILE A 96 2.88 -9.53 2.98
C ILE A 96 3.82 -10.60 3.50
N GLU A 97 4.69 -10.23 4.42
CA GLU A 97 5.56 -11.18 5.12
C GLU A 97 5.13 -11.27 6.59
N PHE A 98 4.94 -12.50 7.07
CA PHE A 98 4.56 -12.76 8.45
C PHE A 98 5.77 -13.11 9.32
N TYR A 99 5.71 -12.67 10.58
CA TYR A 99 6.74 -12.81 11.59
C TYR A 99 6.13 -13.33 12.90
N THR A 100 6.83 -14.23 13.57
CA THR A 100 6.33 -14.90 14.80
C THR A 100 7.30 -14.73 15.96
N ASP A 101 6.82 -14.45 17.16
CA ASP A 101 7.65 -14.51 18.38
C ASP A 101 7.34 -15.74 19.26
N THR A 102 7.87 -15.77 20.48
CA THR A 102 7.70 -16.87 21.44
C THR A 102 6.26 -17.04 21.93
N ASN A 103 5.40 -16.05 21.74
CA ASN A 103 3.99 -16.08 22.13
C ASN A 103 3.08 -16.56 20.99
N PHE A 104 3.66 -16.90 19.82
CA PHE A 104 2.90 -17.40 18.69
C PHE A 104 2.49 -18.86 18.91
N ASP A 105 1.21 -19.09 19.17
CA ASP A 105 0.61 -20.40 19.38
C ASP A 105 -0.66 -20.54 18.51
N PRO A 106 -0.53 -20.87 17.21
CA PRO A 106 -1.65 -20.93 16.29
C PRO A 106 -2.45 -22.23 16.42
N THR A 107 -3.77 -22.15 16.28
CA THR A 107 -4.61 -23.36 16.09
C THR A 107 -4.86 -23.64 14.61
N VAL A 108 -5.08 -24.90 14.26
CA VAL A 108 -5.22 -25.38 12.85
C VAL A 108 -6.41 -24.77 12.08
N THR A 109 -7.36 -24.13 12.76
CA THR A 109 -8.56 -23.52 12.15
C THR A 109 -8.60 -21.99 12.32
N GLN A 110 -7.55 -21.38 12.84
CA GLN A 110 -7.56 -19.96 13.18
C GLN A 110 -7.57 -19.08 11.93
N GLN A 111 -8.57 -18.20 11.83
CA GLN A 111 -8.56 -17.13 10.84
C GLN A 111 -7.65 -15.98 11.31
N ILE A 112 -6.75 -15.55 10.43
CA ILE A 112 -5.84 -14.45 10.68
C ILE A 112 -6.43 -13.18 10.05
N LYS A 113 -6.67 -12.17 10.86
CA LYS A 113 -7.03 -10.82 10.42
C LYS A 113 -5.86 -9.88 10.65
N LEU A 114 -5.58 -9.03 9.69
CA LEU A 114 -4.61 -7.93 9.86
C LEU A 114 -5.28 -6.82 10.67
N SER A 115 -4.67 -6.42 11.78
CA SER A 115 -5.30 -5.47 12.71
C SER A 115 -5.25 -4.05 12.15
N SER A 116 -6.40 -3.37 12.19
CA SER A 116 -6.55 -1.99 11.76
C SER A 116 -7.37 -1.20 12.75
N SER A 117 -7.04 0.07 12.90
CA SER A 117 -7.82 1.09 13.61
C SER A 117 -8.98 1.66 12.76
N SER A 118 -9.11 1.22 11.52
CA SER A 118 -10.13 1.68 10.57
C SER A 118 -10.68 0.51 9.72
N ASN A 119 -11.53 0.83 8.75
CA ASN A 119 -12.09 -0.13 7.78
C ASN A 119 -11.18 -0.41 6.57
N TYR A 120 -9.94 0.09 6.59
CA TYR A 120 -8.91 -0.15 5.57
C TYR A 120 -7.55 -0.40 6.25
N LEU A 121 -6.61 -1.06 5.56
CA LEU A 121 -5.22 -1.17 6.04
C LEU A 121 -4.38 0.02 5.59
N TYR A 122 -4.48 0.36 4.31
CA TYR A 122 -3.91 1.58 3.74
C TYR A 122 -4.79 2.13 2.63
N SER A 123 -4.57 3.39 2.29
CA SER A 123 -5.27 4.11 1.25
C SER A 123 -4.35 5.07 0.52
N PHE A 124 -4.65 5.30 -0.75
CA PHE A 124 -4.01 6.34 -1.54
C PHE A 124 -4.90 7.58 -1.52
N LYS A 125 -4.32 8.72 -1.12
CA LYS A 125 -5.02 10.00 -1.08
C LYS A 125 -4.31 11.05 -1.92
N ALA A 126 -5.08 11.72 -2.77
CA ALA A 126 -4.65 12.90 -3.51
C ALA A 126 -5.29 14.13 -2.86
N TYR A 127 -4.56 14.76 -1.93
CA TYR A 127 -4.99 16.03 -1.35
C TYR A 127 -4.87 17.14 -2.42
N GLY A 128 -5.93 17.90 -2.64
CA GLY A 128 -5.89 19.07 -3.51
C GLY A 128 -5.90 18.78 -5.02
N ALA A 129 -6.48 17.66 -5.47
CA ALA A 129 -6.62 17.32 -6.90
C ALA A 129 -7.48 18.31 -7.74
N GLY A 130 -7.93 19.42 -7.15
CA GLY A 130 -8.74 20.46 -7.79
C GLY A 130 -10.14 20.52 -7.21
N GLN A 131 -10.52 21.67 -6.64
CA GLN A 131 -11.87 22.02 -6.11
C GLN A 131 -12.95 22.11 -7.21
N GLY A 132 -12.81 21.38 -8.31
CA GLY A 132 -13.65 21.52 -9.49
C GLY A 132 -14.04 20.19 -10.10
N TRP A 133 -13.09 19.33 -10.47
CA TRP A 133 -13.39 18.17 -11.30
C TRP A 133 -12.97 16.88 -10.62
N ILE A 134 -13.97 16.23 -10.02
CA ILE A 134 -13.90 14.87 -9.50
C ILE A 134 -13.71 13.93 -10.71
N CYS A 135 -12.53 13.33 -10.85
CA CYS A 135 -12.42 12.05 -11.53
C CYS A 135 -12.58 10.97 -10.43
N PRO A 136 -13.72 10.26 -10.37
CA PRO A 136 -14.13 9.51 -9.18
C PRO A 136 -13.49 8.13 -9.14
N TYR A 137 -12.18 8.04 -8.93
CA TYR A 137 -11.55 6.74 -8.62
C TYR A 137 -10.53 6.89 -7.49
N ILE A 138 -11.03 7.26 -6.31
CA ILE A 138 -10.34 6.92 -5.06
C ILE A 138 -10.54 5.42 -4.88
N SER A 139 -9.54 4.65 -5.27
CA SER A 139 -9.56 3.20 -5.12
C SER A 139 -9.59 2.82 -3.64
N ARG A 140 -10.77 2.43 -3.15
CA ARG A 140 -10.93 1.79 -1.84
C ARG A 140 -10.69 0.29 -2.03
N HIS A 141 -9.46 -0.15 -1.80
CA HIS A 141 -9.16 -1.58 -1.76
C HIS A 141 -9.67 -2.17 -0.44
N LEU A 142 -10.82 -2.85 -0.47
CA LEU A 142 -11.23 -3.81 0.55
C LEU A 142 -10.55 -5.15 0.21
N LEU A 143 -9.43 -5.46 0.86
CA LEU A 143 -8.76 -6.75 0.68
C LEU A 143 -9.47 -7.83 1.50
N SER A 144 -10.04 -8.81 0.80
CA SER A 144 -10.24 -10.17 1.31
C SER A 144 -9.04 -11.00 0.88
N LEU A 145 -8.20 -11.43 1.83
CA LEU A 145 -6.98 -12.19 1.54
C LEU A 145 -7.32 -13.65 1.15
N ASN A 146 -6.71 -14.13 0.07
CA ASN A 146 -6.62 -15.55 -0.24
C ASN A 146 -5.25 -16.07 0.27
N PRO A 147 -5.19 -17.04 1.20
CA PRO A 147 -3.97 -17.42 1.94
C PRO A 147 -2.82 -18.01 1.09
N LEU A 148 -2.99 -18.22 -0.21
CA LEU A 148 -1.98 -18.84 -1.10
C LEU A 148 -0.80 -17.94 -1.51
N GLN A 149 -0.83 -16.63 -1.19
CA GLN A 149 0.26 -15.68 -1.49
C GLN A 149 1.04 -15.20 -0.26
N ALA A 150 0.75 -15.75 0.92
CA ALA A 150 1.48 -15.41 2.15
C ALA A 150 2.83 -16.14 2.22
N ARG A 151 3.93 -15.39 2.36
CA ARG A 151 5.26 -15.96 2.70
C ARG A 151 5.50 -15.75 4.21
N CYS A 152 5.69 -16.84 4.95
CA CYS A 152 6.01 -16.78 6.38
C CYS A 152 7.53 -16.82 6.60
N ARG A 153 8.07 -15.93 7.44
CA ARG A 153 9.45 -15.98 7.93
C ARG A 153 9.46 -16.05 9.47
N ARG A 154 10.31 -16.90 10.05
CA ARG A 154 10.49 -16.96 11.52
C ARG A 154 11.30 -15.75 11.99
N TYR A 155 10.81 -15.02 12.98
CA TYR A 155 11.60 -14.03 13.70
C TYR A 155 12.40 -14.77 14.79
N SER A 156 13.68 -15.00 14.57
CA SER A 156 14.60 -15.45 15.63
C SER A 156 15.25 -14.23 16.24
N ARG A 157 14.89 -13.89 17.48
CA ARG A 157 15.47 -12.76 18.20
C ARG A 157 16.89 -13.15 18.62
N GLY A 158 17.89 -12.52 18.01
CA GLY A 158 19.28 -12.59 18.50
C GLY A 158 19.39 -11.77 19.78
N GLU A 159 19.61 -12.45 20.90
CA GLU A 159 20.02 -11.81 22.16
C GLU A 159 21.43 -11.22 21.99
N ARG A 160 21.57 -9.90 22.18
CA ARG A 160 22.58 -9.25 23.03
C ARG A 160 22.41 -7.74 23.03
#